data_AF-A0A9E4QZ57-F1
#
_entry.id   AF-A0A9E4QZ57-F1
#
_cell.length_a   1.000
_cell.length_b   1.000
_cell.length_c   1.000
_cell.angle_alpha   90.00
_cell.angle_beta   90.00
_cell.angle_gamma   90.00
#
_symmetry.space_group_name_H-M   'P 1'
#
loop_
_entity.id
_entity.type
_entity.pdbx_description
1 polymer ?
#
loop_
_entity_poly.entity_id
_entity_poly.type
_entity_poly.pdbx_seq_one_letter_code
_entity_poly.pdbx_strand_id
1 'polypeptide(L)'
;MPPVFGIERERISRTDATFRSLFANPKAKIVQTEDLLASMDQAGIDMSVCKGFGWTDPGVARESNDYNLAAARSHPDRLVAFCSVNPLWGEDAVAEVHRCYEA
;
A
#
# COMPACT_ATOMS: atom_id res chain seq x y z
N MET A 1 -2.72 2.74 3.94
CA MET A 1 -3.28 1.63 3.11
C MET A 1 -4.71 1.98 2.74
N PRO A 2 -5.24 1.58 1.56
CA PRO A 2 -6.59 1.96 1.13
C PRO A 2 -7.66 1.74 2.22
N PRO A 3 -8.57 2.69 2.48
CA PRO A 3 -9.62 2.53 3.50
C PRO A 3 -10.48 1.27 3.29
N VAL A 4 -10.72 0.92 2.04
CA VAL A 4 -11.49 -0.27 1.66
C VAL A 4 -10.85 -1.58 2.12
N PHE A 5 -9.53 -1.64 2.35
CA PHE A 5 -8.90 -2.83 2.93
C PHE A 5 -9.33 -3.05 4.39
N GLY A 6 -9.68 -1.97 5.09
CA GLY A 6 -10.29 -2.04 6.42
C GLY A 6 -11.77 -2.44 6.38
N ILE A 7 -12.53 -1.86 5.44
CA ILE A 7 -13.98 -2.05 5.30
C ILE A 7 -14.30 -3.47 4.77
N GLU A 8 -13.58 -3.91 3.74
CA GLU A 8 -13.81 -5.19 3.05
C GLU A 8 -12.77 -6.25 3.42
N ARG A 9 -12.30 -6.23 4.68
CA ARG A 9 -11.22 -7.08 5.19
C ARG A 9 -11.41 -8.56 4.88
N GLU A 10 -12.63 -9.08 4.98
CA GLU A 10 -12.92 -10.49 4.67
C GLU A 10 -12.72 -10.79 3.18
N ARG A 11 -13.22 -9.93 2.29
CA ARG A 11 -13.05 -10.08 0.84
C ARG A 11 -11.57 -10.07 0.48
N ILE A 12 -10.81 -9.07 0.96
CA ILE A 12 -9.38 -8.97 0.67
C ILE A 12 -8.61 -10.17 1.24
N SER A 13 -8.97 -10.66 2.44
CA SER A 13 -8.33 -11.86 3.03
C SER A 13 -8.60 -13.15 2.24
N ARG A 14 -9.72 -13.23 1.52
CA ARG A 14 -10.00 -14.36 0.61
C ARG A 14 -9.16 -14.25 -0.67
N THR A 15 -8.98 -13.04 -1.18
CA THR A 15 -8.23 -12.76 -2.42
C THR A 15 -6.72 -12.85 -2.24
N ASP A 16 -6.16 -12.24 -1.19
CA ASP A 16 -4.72 -12.08 -1.00
C ASP A 16 -4.21 -12.76 0.27
N ALA A 17 -3.26 -13.69 0.10
CA ALA A 17 -2.72 -14.48 1.20
C ALA A 17 -1.84 -13.67 2.14
N THR A 18 -1.12 -12.67 1.63
CA THR A 18 -0.29 -11.77 2.45
C THR A 18 -1.17 -10.90 3.34
N PHE A 19 -2.22 -10.33 2.77
CA PHE A 19 -3.22 -9.57 3.53
C PHE A 19 -3.86 -10.44 4.60
N ARG A 20 -4.30 -11.65 4.26
CA ARG A 20 -4.85 -12.60 5.23
C ARG A 20 -3.87 -12.87 6.38
N SER A 21 -2.60 -13.12 6.07
CA SER A 21 -1.60 -13.43 7.08
C SER A 21 -1.36 -12.27 8.06
N LEU A 22 -1.38 -11.03 7.60
CA LEU A 22 -1.04 -9.85 8.40
C LEU A 22 -2.26 -9.21 9.07
N PHE A 23 -3.42 -9.28 8.43
CA PHE A 23 -4.59 -8.48 8.77
C PHE A 23 -5.88 -9.29 9.02
N ALA A 24 -5.86 -10.63 9.01
CA ALA A 24 -7.08 -11.41 9.32
C ALA A 24 -7.61 -11.16 10.75
N ASN A 25 -6.74 -10.84 11.71
CA ASN A 25 -7.18 -10.46 13.05
C ASN A 25 -7.90 -9.09 12.99
N PRO A 26 -9.16 -8.97 13.42
CA PRO A 26 -9.90 -7.69 13.38
C PRO A 26 -9.25 -6.59 14.23
N LYS A 27 -8.40 -6.94 15.20
CA LYS A 27 -7.63 -5.98 16.00
C LYS A 27 -6.39 -5.44 15.27
N ALA A 28 -5.97 -6.03 14.15
CA ALA A 28 -4.85 -5.53 13.37
C ALA A 28 -5.24 -4.16 12.77
N LYS A 29 -4.48 -3.12 13.13
CA LYS A 29 -4.74 -1.75 12.71
C LYS A 29 -4.42 -1.58 11.23
N ILE A 30 -5.32 -0.91 10.52
CA ILE A 30 -5.14 -0.44 9.15
C ILE A 30 -5.31 1.07 9.22
N VAL A 31 -4.25 1.80 8.89
CA VAL A 31 -4.20 3.26 9.00
C VAL A 31 -4.09 3.91 7.62
N GLN A 32 -4.53 5.16 7.56
CA GLN A 32 -4.55 5.98 6.35
C GLN A 32 -3.40 7.00 6.35
N THR A 33 -3.24 7.72 5.24
CA THR A 33 -2.21 8.73 5.03
C THR A 33 -2.24 9.80 6.12
N GLU A 34 -3.42 10.24 6.53
CA GLU A 34 -3.61 11.28 7.54
C GLU A 34 -3.10 10.82 8.92
N ASP A 35 -3.31 9.55 9.27
CA ASP A 35 -2.78 8.97 10.50
C ASP A 35 -1.25 8.93 10.49
N LEU A 36 -0.65 8.59 9.34
CA LEU A 36 0.80 8.57 9.16
C LEU A 36 1.37 9.99 9.31
N LEU A 37 0.78 10.99 8.65
CA LEU A 37 1.21 12.39 8.74
C LEU A 37 1.13 12.91 10.18
N ALA A 38 0.01 12.66 10.88
CA ALA A 38 -0.13 13.03 12.28
C ALA A 38 0.94 12.37 13.17
N SER A 39 1.26 11.10 12.91
CA SER A 39 2.34 10.40 13.61
C SER A 39 3.72 10.98 13.28
N MET A 40 3.97 11.36 12.02
CA MET A 40 5.22 11.98 11.60
C MET A 40 5.42 13.33 12.27
N ASP A 41 4.38 14.16 12.34
CA ASP A 41 4.44 15.47 12.99
C ASP A 41 4.73 15.34 14.49
N GLN A 42 4.10 14.37 15.17
CA GLN A 42 4.38 14.09 16.58
C GLN A 42 5.82 13.59 16.82
N ALA A 43 6.36 12.82 15.87
CA ALA A 43 7.69 12.24 15.97
C ALA A 43 8.81 13.16 15.43
N GLY A 44 8.47 14.30 14.81
CA GLY A 44 9.43 15.16 14.12
C GLY A 44 10.08 14.48 12.91
N ILE A 45 9.33 13.64 12.19
CA ILE A 45 9.79 12.97 10.96
C ILE A 45 9.49 13.86 9.76
N ASP A 46 10.53 14.30 9.06
CA ASP A 46 10.40 15.14 7.87
C ASP A 46 9.83 14.36 6.68
N MET A 47 10.35 13.15 6.42
CA MET A 47 9.97 12.36 5.25
C MET A 47 9.85 10.86 5.55
N SER A 48 8.86 10.20 4.95
CA SER A 48 8.66 8.75 5.04
C SER A 48 8.57 8.10 3.66
N VAL A 49 9.09 6.87 3.56
CA VAL A 49 8.94 6.01 2.38
C VAL A 49 7.80 5.01 2.62
N CYS A 50 6.71 5.16 1.87
CA CYS A 50 5.49 4.36 1.97
C CYS A 50 5.60 3.11 1.08
N LYS A 51 6.01 1.99 1.68
CA LYS A 51 6.18 0.71 0.98
C LYS A 51 4.93 -0.17 1.06
N GLY A 52 4.60 -0.84 -0.05
CA GLY A 52 3.65 -1.96 -0.06
C GLY A 52 4.19 -3.25 0.56
N PHE A 53 3.41 -4.32 0.50
CA PHE A 53 3.78 -5.66 0.98
C PHE A 53 4.07 -6.61 -0.18
N GLY A 54 4.52 -7.83 0.12
CA GLY A 54 4.67 -8.91 -0.86
C GLY A 54 3.32 -9.49 -1.25
N TRP A 55 2.51 -8.72 -1.98
CA TRP A 55 1.17 -9.11 -2.41
C TRP A 55 1.20 -10.39 -3.26
N THR A 56 0.13 -11.16 -3.19
CA THR A 56 -0.08 -12.40 -3.94
C THR A 56 -1.12 -12.24 -5.06
N ASP A 57 -2.03 -11.26 -4.92
CA ASP A 57 -2.99 -10.88 -5.96
C ASP A 57 -2.57 -9.56 -6.66
N PRO A 58 -2.48 -9.53 -8.00
CA PRO A 58 -2.12 -8.32 -8.75
C PRO A 58 -3.10 -7.15 -8.56
N GLY A 59 -4.40 -7.42 -8.39
CA GLY A 59 -5.41 -6.39 -8.20
C GLY A 59 -5.26 -5.68 -6.86
N VAL A 60 -5.10 -6.45 -5.78
CA VAL A 60 -4.80 -5.94 -4.44
C VAL A 60 -3.50 -5.15 -4.43
N ALA A 61 -2.47 -5.63 -5.15
CA ALA A 61 -1.21 -4.91 -5.27
C ALA A 61 -1.36 -3.56 -5.95
N ARG A 62 -2.07 -3.52 -7.09
CA ARG A 62 -2.32 -2.29 -7.84
C ARG A 62 -3.09 -1.28 -7.00
N GLU A 63 -4.13 -1.72 -6.30
CA GLU A 63 -4.94 -0.84 -5.44
C GLU A 63 -4.11 -0.27 -4.28
N SER A 64 -3.23 -1.07 -3.68
CA SER A 64 -2.28 -0.56 -2.68
C SER A 64 -1.25 0.40 -3.28
N ASN A 65 -0.75 0.13 -4.47
CA ASN A 65 0.24 0.98 -5.16
C ASN A 65 -0.39 2.33 -5.53
N ASP A 66 -1.61 2.32 -6.06
CA ASP A 66 -2.37 3.53 -6.41
C ASP A 66 -2.58 4.43 -5.20
N TYR A 67 -2.89 3.85 -4.05
CA TYR A 67 -3.03 4.61 -2.81
C TYR A 67 -1.72 5.24 -2.36
N ASN A 68 -0.61 4.51 -2.43
CA ASN A 68 0.71 5.04 -2.05
C ASN A 68 1.16 6.16 -3.02
N LEU A 69 0.94 5.98 -4.33
CA LEU A 69 1.23 6.99 -5.36
C LEU A 69 0.39 8.24 -5.15
N ALA A 70 -0.92 8.09 -4.91
CA ALA A 70 -1.80 9.22 -4.61
C ALA A 70 -1.36 9.97 -3.34
N ALA A 71 -1.02 9.25 -2.28
CA ALA A 71 -0.54 9.86 -1.03
C ALA A 71 0.76 10.67 -1.24
N ALA A 72 1.72 10.13 -1.99
CA ALA A 72 2.97 10.81 -2.33
C ALA A 72 2.73 12.03 -3.23
N ARG A 73 1.83 11.94 -4.22
CA ARG A 73 1.46 13.08 -5.06
C ARG A 73 0.78 14.20 -4.27
N SER A 74 -0.03 13.87 -3.27
CA SER A 74 -0.69 14.86 -2.41
C SER A 74 0.25 15.50 -1.38
N HIS A 75 1.35 14.82 -1.01
CA HIS A 75 2.31 15.29 0.00
C HIS A 75 3.76 15.05 -0.44
N PRO A 76 4.20 15.63 -1.57
CA PRO A 76 5.47 15.28 -2.22
C PRO A 76 6.72 15.69 -1.42
N ASP A 77 6.58 16.62 -0.49
CA ASP A 77 7.62 17.07 0.44
C ASP A 77 7.75 16.18 1.68
N ARG A 78 6.76 15.29 1.93
CA ARG A 78 6.69 14.45 3.13
C ARG A 78 6.70 12.96 2.84
N LEU A 79 6.16 12.52 1.69
CA LEU A 79 5.91 11.10 1.41
C LEU A 79 6.51 10.68 0.06
N VAL A 80 7.23 9.57 0.07
CA VAL A 80 7.75 8.90 -1.13
C VAL A 80 7.04 7.56 -1.30
N ALA A 81 6.44 7.32 -2.47
CA ALA A 81 5.82 6.03 -2.77
C ALA A 81 6.88 4.99 -3.14
N PHE A 82 6.77 3.80 -2.56
CA PHE A 82 7.55 2.62 -2.95
C PHE A 82 6.58 1.48 -3.30
N CYS A 83 6.19 1.42 -4.56
CA CYS A 83 5.27 0.42 -5.09
C CYS A 83 5.86 -0.99 -5.01
N SER A 84 5.01 -2.00 -4.82
CA SER A 84 5.42 -3.41 -4.72
C SER A 84 4.74 -4.26 -5.78
N VAL A 85 5.51 -5.24 -6.28
CA VAL A 85 5.06 -6.27 -7.22
C VAL A 85 5.57 -7.63 -6.78
N ASN A 86 4.90 -8.70 -7.21
CA ASN A 86 5.40 -10.06 -7.04
C ASN A 86 6.11 -10.52 -8.32
N PRO A 87 7.41 -10.85 -8.28
CA PRO A 87 8.14 -11.30 -9.46
C PRO A 87 7.56 -12.56 -10.12
N LEU A 88 6.77 -13.36 -9.39
CA LEU A 88 6.12 -14.56 -9.92
C LEU A 88 5.02 -14.26 -10.94
N TRP A 89 4.56 -13.01 -11.07
CA TRP A 89 3.59 -12.63 -12.10
C TRP A 89 4.23 -12.43 -13.50
N GLY A 90 5.54 -12.58 -13.64
CA GLY A 90 6.22 -12.46 -14.93
C GLY A 90 6.05 -11.07 -15.56
N GLU A 91 5.61 -11.02 -16.82
CA GLU A 91 5.40 -9.77 -17.56
C GLU A 91 4.42 -8.82 -16.87
N ASP A 92 3.41 -9.33 -16.15
CA ASP A 92 2.47 -8.48 -15.41
C ASP A 92 3.16 -7.72 -14.27
N ALA A 93 4.19 -8.31 -13.65
CA ALA A 93 4.99 -7.64 -12.63
C ALA A 93 5.81 -6.50 -13.25
N VAL A 94 6.40 -6.73 -14.42
CA VAL A 94 7.18 -5.74 -15.16
C VAL A 94 6.27 -4.59 -15.62
N ALA A 95 5.10 -4.90 -16.16
CA ALA A 95 4.11 -3.91 -16.56
C ALA A 95 3.65 -3.02 -15.38
N GLU A 96 3.42 -3.61 -14.20
CA GLU A 96 3.05 -2.85 -13.01
C GLU A 96 4.21 -1.97 -12.50
N VAL A 97 5.47 -2.43 -12.60
CA VAL A 97 6.64 -1.59 -12.30
C VAL A 97 6.71 -0.38 -13.22
N HIS A 98 6.54 -0.57 -14.53
CA HIS A 98 6.52 0.53 -15.49
C HIS A 98 5.38 1.53 -15.19
N ARG A 99 4.17 1.03 -14.94
CA ARG A 99 3.02 1.86 -14.58
C ARG A 99 3.29 2.71 -13.33
N CYS A 100 3.91 2.13 -12.31
CA CYS A 100 4.25 2.86 -11.09
C CYS A 100 5.38 3.87 -11.29
N TYR A 101 6.33 3.59 -12.18
CA TYR A 101 7.44 4.49 -12.50
C TYR A 101 6.98 5.72 -13.31
N GLU A 102 5.99 5.55 -14.19
CA GLU A 102 5.45 6.63 -15.04
C GLU A 102 4.41 7.51 -14.31
N ALA A 103 3.98 7.12 -13.11
CA ALA A 103 3.04 7.87 -12.28
C ALA A 103 3.73 8.95 -11.45
#